data_AF-A0A6C0DUL6-F1
#
_entry.id   AF-A0A6C0DUL6-F1
#
_cell.length_a   1.000
_cell.length_b   1.000
_cell.length_c   1.000
_cell.angle_alpha   90.00
_cell.angle_beta   90.00
_cell.angle_gamma   90.00
#
_symmetry.space_group_name_H-M   'P 1'
#
loop_
_entity.id
_entity.type
_entity.pdbx_description
1 polymer ?
#
loop_
_entity_poly.entity_id
_entity_poly.type
_entity_poly.pdbx_seq_one_letter_code
_entity_poly.pdbx_strand_id
1 'polypeptide(L)'
;MANYTKTDLRVSTMVITAHWGTQINLDTLFNALRSVIIPVWYPDVGILKFEHKNMVLGASYKDIFTNRKITSKSFFNQSTIVLRRKINIGKADEGWKEVNVKLFANGGIQMTGVTSEPFAREAIEWLLTLIRTLPESPFADNASIDRFSVQLINTDYALNKFINQDALHKLLINEYNLFSMLEKTIYQGVNTKFFYNTKNPGKGICQCENFCKGQGTGDGEGECKRITMSIFRTGRIIITGAREIKQIESAYDFLNKVFDKHHVTVLYAPNTA
;
A
#
# COMPACT_ATOMS: atom_id res chain seq x y z
N MET A 1 32.30 -11.40 -8.25
CA MET A 1 31.38 -10.39 -7.68
C MET A 1 30.43 -9.97 -8.78
N ALA A 2 29.12 -9.91 -8.51
CA ALA A 2 28.15 -9.56 -9.54
C ALA A 2 28.32 -8.08 -9.96
N ASN A 3 28.36 -7.82 -11.28
CA ASN A 3 28.69 -6.51 -11.83
C ASN A 3 27.45 -5.63 -12.07
N TYR A 4 26.62 -5.45 -11.05
CA TYR A 4 25.44 -4.60 -11.06
C TYR A 4 25.17 -4.00 -9.67
N THR A 5 24.45 -2.88 -9.62
CA THR A 5 24.04 -2.22 -8.37
C THR A 5 22.52 -2.22 -8.24
N LYS A 6 22.06 -2.07 -7.00
CA LYS A 6 20.63 -2.00 -6.65
C LYS A 6 20.40 -0.83 -5.70
N THR A 7 19.23 -0.23 -5.79
CA THR A 7 18.78 0.75 -4.79
C THR A 7 18.33 0.04 -3.52
N ASP A 8 18.31 0.78 -2.41
CA ASP A 8 17.69 0.29 -1.19
C ASP A 8 16.20 0.02 -1.39
N LEU A 9 15.68 -0.93 -0.61
CA LEU A 9 14.27 -1.25 -0.57
C LEU A 9 13.50 -0.09 0.06
N ARG A 10 12.55 0.48 -0.70
CA ARG A 10 11.72 1.61 -0.24
C ARG A 10 10.28 1.17 -0.04
N VAL A 11 9.67 1.57 1.08
CA VAL A 11 8.21 1.49 1.23
C VAL A 11 7.55 2.62 0.44
N SER A 12 6.79 2.26 -0.61
CA SER A 12 6.07 3.24 -1.43
C SER A 12 4.75 3.68 -0.78
N THR A 13 4.00 2.71 -0.24
CA THR A 13 2.75 2.96 0.47
C THR A 13 2.36 1.75 1.31
N MET A 14 1.54 1.97 2.34
CA MET A 14 0.84 0.92 3.07
C MET A 14 -0.68 1.12 2.96
N VAL A 15 -1.42 0.06 3.26
CA VAL A 15 -2.85 0.08 3.54
C VAL A 15 -3.03 -0.30 4.99
N ILE A 16 -3.73 0.55 5.74
CA ILE A 16 -3.98 0.38 7.16
C ILE A 16 -5.48 0.37 7.39
N THR A 17 -5.92 -0.48 8.30
CA THR A 17 -7.29 -0.47 8.81
C THR A 17 -7.30 -0.17 10.29
N ALA A 18 -8.32 0.53 10.75
CA ALA A 18 -8.57 0.82 12.15
C ALA A 18 -10.08 0.86 12.40
N HIS A 19 -10.47 1.04 13.66
CA HIS A 19 -11.84 1.22 14.09
C HIS A 19 -11.90 2.30 15.15
N TRP A 20 -13.00 3.03 15.28
CA TRP A 20 -13.18 4.04 16.34
C TRP A 20 -13.83 3.49 17.62
N GLY A 21 -13.95 2.18 17.77
CA GLY A 21 -14.71 1.53 18.86
C GLY A 21 -16.23 1.78 18.89
N THR A 22 -16.76 2.76 18.14
CA THR A 22 -18.18 3.13 18.11
C THR A 22 -18.62 3.49 16.69
N GLN A 23 -19.94 3.52 16.46
CA GLN A 23 -20.54 3.91 15.20
C GLN A 23 -20.41 5.42 14.94
N ILE A 24 -20.44 5.80 13.67
CA ILE A 24 -20.37 7.19 13.23
C ILE A 24 -21.47 7.52 12.22
N ASN A 25 -22.20 8.59 12.46
CA ASN A 25 -23.18 9.14 11.54
C ASN A 25 -22.46 9.99 10.47
N LEU A 26 -22.35 9.43 9.26
CA LEU A 26 -21.66 10.06 8.15
C LEU A 26 -22.42 11.26 7.54
N ASP A 27 -23.75 11.32 7.68
CA ASP A 27 -24.57 12.45 7.24
C ASP A 27 -24.36 13.66 8.17
N THR A 28 -24.38 13.44 9.49
CA THR A 28 -24.04 14.47 10.49
C THR A 28 -22.61 14.96 10.28
N LEU A 29 -21.65 14.04 10.09
CA LEU A 29 -20.27 14.38 9.80
C LEU A 29 -20.15 15.23 8.52
N PHE A 30 -20.84 14.87 7.43
CA PHE A 30 -20.81 15.63 6.18
C PHE A 30 -21.21 17.09 6.40
N ASN A 31 -22.30 17.33 7.13
CA ASN A 31 -22.79 18.69 7.39
C ASN A 31 -21.84 19.48 8.30
N ALA A 32 -21.34 18.84 9.36
CA ALA A 32 -20.41 19.48 10.29
C ALA A 32 -19.06 19.82 9.65
N LEU A 33 -18.57 19.03 8.68
CA LEU A 33 -17.29 19.27 8.03
C LEU A 33 -17.25 20.49 7.10
N ARG A 34 -18.41 21.05 6.71
CA ARG A 34 -18.46 22.21 5.79
C ARG A 34 -17.71 23.44 6.31
N SER A 35 -17.63 23.61 7.63
CA SER A 35 -16.97 24.74 8.28
C SER A 35 -15.46 24.59 8.43
N VAL A 36 -14.90 23.38 8.23
CA VAL A 36 -13.48 23.06 8.49
C VAL A 36 -12.72 22.59 7.27
N ILE A 37 -13.38 22.39 6.13
CA ILE A 37 -12.71 22.03 4.88
C ILE A 37 -11.90 23.22 4.36
N ILE A 38 -10.64 22.94 4.01
CA ILE A 38 -9.74 23.95 3.47
C ILE A 38 -9.64 23.84 1.95
N PRO A 39 -9.48 24.96 1.23
CA PRO A 39 -9.18 24.94 -0.20
C PRO A 39 -7.85 24.23 -0.51
N VAL A 40 -7.73 23.62 -1.69
CA VAL A 40 -6.50 22.90 -2.11
C VAL A 40 -5.24 23.76 -2.02
N TRP A 41 -5.35 25.06 -2.30
CA TRP A 41 -4.20 25.97 -2.29
C TRP A 41 -3.92 26.59 -0.93
N TYR A 42 -4.76 26.31 0.08
CA TYR A 42 -4.53 26.79 1.43
C TYR A 42 -3.33 26.04 2.05
N PRO A 43 -2.27 26.74 2.49
CA PRO A 43 -0.99 26.13 2.86
C PRO A 43 -1.00 25.58 4.31
N ASP A 44 -2.03 24.82 4.65
CA ASP A 44 -2.21 24.28 6.00
C ASP A 44 -2.58 22.79 5.98
N VAL A 45 -2.42 22.17 7.13
CA VAL A 45 -2.96 20.84 7.43
C VAL A 45 -4.47 20.94 7.49
N GLY A 46 -5.17 20.01 6.84
CA GLY A 46 -6.62 20.03 6.87
C GLY A 46 -7.28 18.92 6.09
N ILE A 47 -8.61 19.00 6.05
CA ILE A 47 -9.43 18.18 5.17
C ILE A 47 -9.57 18.94 3.85
N LEU A 48 -9.10 18.33 2.76
CA LEU A 48 -9.21 18.92 1.42
C LEU A 48 -10.52 18.53 0.74
N LYS A 49 -10.95 17.29 0.98
CA LYS A 49 -12.10 16.70 0.29
C LYS A 49 -12.85 15.76 1.20
N PHE A 50 -14.18 15.77 1.08
CA PHE A 50 -15.05 14.76 1.65
C PHE A 50 -16.13 14.36 0.64
N GLU A 51 -16.14 13.08 0.25
CA GLU A 51 -17.14 12.48 -0.63
C GLU A 51 -18.10 11.63 0.21
N HIS A 52 -19.40 11.91 0.13
CA HIS A 52 -20.45 11.15 0.78
C HIS A 52 -21.65 11.00 -0.16
N LYS A 53 -22.05 9.75 -0.44
CA LYS A 53 -23.10 9.45 -1.43
C LYS A 53 -22.75 10.12 -2.77
N ASN A 54 -23.63 11.00 -3.29
CA ASN A 54 -23.41 11.78 -4.51
C ASN A 54 -22.95 13.22 -4.24
N MET A 55 -22.65 13.54 -2.97
CA MET A 55 -22.24 14.88 -2.54
C MET A 55 -20.74 14.92 -2.32
N VAL A 56 -20.13 16.05 -2.67
CA VAL A 56 -18.70 16.30 -2.50
C VAL A 56 -18.51 17.67 -1.87
N LEU A 57 -17.65 17.73 -0.86
CA LEU A 57 -17.12 18.97 -0.32
C LEU A 57 -15.64 19.07 -0.68
N GLY A 58 -15.21 20.25 -1.10
CA GLY A 58 -13.81 20.53 -1.45
C GLY A 58 -13.31 19.74 -2.66
N ALA A 59 -11.99 19.69 -2.82
CA ALA A 59 -11.31 19.02 -3.92
C ALA A 59 -9.92 18.53 -3.45
N SER A 60 -9.36 17.53 -4.12
CA SER A 60 -7.97 17.11 -3.90
C SER A 60 -7.07 17.54 -5.05
N TYR A 61 -5.75 17.50 -4.85
CA TYR A 61 -4.80 17.74 -5.95
C TYR A 61 -5.07 16.79 -7.12
N LYS A 62 -5.32 15.51 -6.85
CA LYS A 62 -5.63 14.53 -7.91
C LYS A 62 -6.84 14.91 -8.74
N ASP A 63 -7.90 15.46 -8.15
CA ASP A 63 -9.11 15.82 -8.91
C ASP A 63 -8.84 16.92 -9.95
N ILE A 64 -8.02 17.90 -9.58
CA ILE A 64 -7.65 19.02 -10.45
C ILE A 64 -6.81 18.53 -11.64
N PHE A 65 -5.85 17.64 -11.41
CA PHE A 65 -4.89 17.22 -12.43
C PHE A 65 -5.32 16.00 -13.24
N THR A 66 -6.31 15.22 -12.81
CA THR A 66 -6.73 13.99 -13.50
C THR A 66 -8.09 14.07 -14.19
N ASN A 67 -8.74 15.25 -14.26
CA ASN A 67 -10.05 15.46 -14.91
C ASN A 67 -11.07 14.36 -14.55
N ARG A 68 -11.11 13.99 -13.26
CA ARG A 68 -11.91 12.85 -12.80
C ARG A 68 -13.40 13.19 -12.90
N LYS A 69 -14.16 12.41 -13.69
CA LYS A 69 -15.63 12.50 -13.72
C LYS A 69 -16.21 11.93 -12.43
N ILE A 70 -17.16 12.64 -11.82
CA ILE A 70 -17.94 12.13 -10.68
C ILE A 70 -18.73 10.91 -11.17
N THR A 71 -18.45 9.75 -10.60
CA THR A 71 -19.14 8.50 -10.96
C THR A 71 -20.49 8.43 -10.27
N SER A 72 -21.56 8.12 -11.00
CA SER A 72 -22.93 8.02 -10.47
C SER A 72 -23.17 6.84 -9.52
N LYS A 73 -22.20 5.94 -9.37
CA LYS A 73 -22.27 4.81 -8.43
C LYS A 73 -21.67 5.21 -7.08
N SER A 74 -22.52 5.68 -6.17
CA SER A 74 -22.13 5.86 -4.78
C SER A 74 -22.15 4.52 -4.03
N PHE A 75 -21.05 4.18 -3.35
CA PHE A 75 -21.07 3.11 -2.36
C PHE A 75 -21.74 3.63 -1.08
N PHE A 76 -22.97 3.18 -0.81
CA PHE A 76 -23.86 3.78 0.18
C PHE A 76 -23.36 3.75 1.64
N ASN A 77 -22.51 2.80 2.01
CA ASN A 77 -22.08 2.59 3.41
C ASN A 77 -20.66 3.11 3.71
N GLN A 78 -20.08 3.94 2.84
CA GLN A 78 -18.78 4.56 3.09
C GLN A 78 -18.76 6.04 2.69
N SER A 79 -17.95 6.81 3.40
CA SER A 79 -17.49 8.13 2.96
C SER A 79 -15.99 8.10 2.70
N THR A 80 -15.50 8.92 1.77
CA THR A 80 -14.06 9.07 1.51
C THR A 80 -13.63 10.47 1.89
N ILE A 81 -12.61 10.59 2.74
CA ILE A 81 -12.00 11.84 3.14
C ILE A 81 -10.55 11.90 2.65
N VAL A 82 -10.15 13.05 2.11
CA VAL A 82 -8.76 13.32 1.73
C VAL A 82 -8.16 14.28 2.73
N LEU A 83 -7.19 13.78 3.50
CA LEU A 83 -6.47 14.52 4.52
C LEU A 83 -5.13 15.02 3.96
N ARG A 84 -4.79 16.28 4.22
CA ARG A 84 -3.43 16.80 4.02
C ARG A 84 -2.69 16.83 5.34
N ARG A 85 -1.54 16.15 5.38
CA ARG A 85 -0.64 16.13 6.54
C ARG A 85 0.77 16.54 6.12
N LYS A 86 1.52 17.14 7.05
CA LYS A 86 2.95 17.36 6.87
C LYS A 86 3.71 16.04 6.99
N ILE A 87 4.78 15.91 6.22
CA ILE A 87 5.74 14.82 6.31
C ILE A 87 7.15 15.39 6.46
N ASN A 88 8.06 14.62 7.07
CA ASN A 88 9.47 14.98 7.22
C ASN A 88 9.70 16.35 7.88
N ILE A 89 8.91 16.68 8.90
CA ILE A 89 8.98 17.97 9.61
C ILE A 89 10.43 18.20 10.10
N GLY A 90 11.02 19.34 9.75
CA GLY A 90 12.38 19.69 10.16
C GLY A 90 13.51 18.98 9.40
N LYS A 91 13.20 18.33 8.28
CA LYS A 91 14.19 17.73 7.36
C LYS A 91 14.20 18.47 6.02
N ALA A 92 15.26 18.27 5.24
CA ALA A 92 15.43 18.89 3.91
C ALA A 92 14.32 18.51 2.92
N ASP A 93 13.61 17.41 3.17
CA ASP A 93 12.49 16.88 2.37
C ASP A 93 11.12 17.09 3.05
N GLU A 94 10.97 18.17 3.85
CA GLU A 94 9.67 18.61 4.38
C GLU A 94 8.68 18.84 3.24
N GLY A 95 7.47 18.30 3.39
CA GLY A 95 6.45 18.45 2.38
C GLY A 95 5.05 18.09 2.86
N TRP A 96 4.13 18.07 1.91
CA TRP A 96 2.74 17.70 2.14
C TRP A 96 2.44 16.32 1.58
N LYS A 97 1.61 15.58 2.29
CA LYS A 97 1.11 14.29 1.83
C LYS A 97 -0.41 14.25 1.95
N GLU A 98 -1.05 13.92 0.83
CA GLU A 98 -2.48 13.65 0.78
C GLU A 98 -2.75 12.18 1.05
N VAL A 99 -3.64 11.91 2.00
CA VAL A 99 -3.98 10.57 2.45
C VAL A 99 -5.46 10.34 2.23
N ASN A 100 -5.80 9.21 1.61
CA ASN A 100 -7.18 8.84 1.38
C ASN A 100 -7.62 7.94 2.53
N VAL A 101 -8.62 8.39 3.28
CA VAL A 101 -9.22 7.65 4.39
C VAL A 101 -10.66 7.36 4.02
N LYS A 102 -11.05 6.09 4.13
CA LYS A 102 -12.44 5.65 3.99
C LYS A 102 -13.01 5.41 5.37
N LEU A 103 -14.18 5.98 5.60
CA LEU A 103 -14.94 5.86 6.84
C LEU A 103 -16.17 5.01 6.57
N PHE A 104 -16.42 4.04 7.44
CA PHE A 104 -17.59 3.18 7.40
C PHE A 104 -18.51 3.53 8.57
N ALA A 105 -19.83 3.49 8.36
CA ALA A 105 -20.81 3.90 9.38
C ALA A 105 -20.71 3.09 10.69
N ASN A 106 -20.18 1.86 10.62
CA ASN A 106 -19.95 1.04 11.80
C ASN A 106 -18.76 1.50 12.68
N GLY A 107 -18.00 2.52 12.25
CA GLY A 107 -16.78 2.98 12.91
C GLY A 107 -15.48 2.47 12.28
N GLY A 108 -15.58 1.63 11.24
CA GLY A 108 -14.42 1.14 10.51
C GLY A 108 -13.71 2.24 9.72
N ILE A 109 -12.39 2.09 9.59
CA ILE A 109 -11.51 3.03 8.91
C ILE A 109 -10.58 2.23 8.00
N GLN A 110 -10.40 2.69 6.77
CA GLN A 110 -9.35 2.20 5.87
C GLN A 110 -8.55 3.37 5.31
N MET A 111 -7.24 3.36 5.51
CA MET A 111 -6.31 4.35 4.98
C MET A 111 -5.48 3.78 3.85
N THR A 112 -5.28 4.57 2.81
CA THR A 112 -4.39 4.24 1.68
C THR A 112 -3.49 5.42 1.35
N GLY A 113 -2.30 5.14 0.79
CA GLY A 113 -1.33 6.19 0.47
C GLY A 113 -0.48 6.63 1.65
N VAL A 114 -0.46 5.90 2.77
CA VAL A 114 0.36 6.21 3.95
C VAL A 114 1.76 5.60 3.82
N THR A 115 2.79 6.26 4.33
CA THR A 115 4.20 5.83 4.21
C THR A 115 4.71 5.00 5.38
N SER A 116 4.12 5.18 6.56
CA SER A 116 4.49 4.44 7.76
C SER A 116 3.29 4.29 8.69
N GLU A 117 3.37 3.32 9.59
CA GLU A 117 2.37 3.09 10.62
C GLU A 117 2.24 4.28 11.60
N PRO A 118 3.33 4.87 12.14
CA PRO A 118 3.24 6.03 13.02
C PRO A 118 2.52 7.22 12.35
N PHE A 119 2.87 7.52 11.10
CA PHE A 119 2.22 8.60 10.34
C PHE A 119 0.72 8.37 10.16
N ALA A 120 0.31 7.12 9.89
CA ALA A 120 -1.10 6.78 9.77
C ALA A 120 -1.85 6.92 11.10
N ARG A 121 -1.25 6.49 12.21
CA ARG A 121 -1.82 6.65 13.56
C ARG A 121 -2.01 8.13 13.90
N GLU A 122 -0.99 8.96 13.71
CA GLU A 122 -1.05 10.41 13.92
C GLU A 122 -2.14 11.07 13.06
N ALA A 123 -2.31 10.63 11.81
CA ALA A 123 -3.34 11.17 10.92
C ALA A 123 -4.76 10.80 11.38
N ILE A 124 -5.00 9.58 11.85
CA ILE A 124 -6.30 9.17 12.42
C ILE A 124 -6.57 9.91 13.73
N GLU A 125 -5.56 10.05 14.59
CA GLU A 125 -5.70 10.71 15.88
C GLU A 125 -6.00 12.20 15.73
N TRP A 126 -5.33 12.85 14.79
CA TRP A 126 -5.65 14.23 14.40
C TRP A 126 -7.07 14.35 13.86
N LEU A 127 -7.50 13.43 12.98
CA LEU A 127 -8.87 13.44 12.45
C LEU A 127 -9.90 13.25 13.57
N LEU A 128 -9.67 12.32 14.50
CA LEU A 128 -10.54 12.09 15.65
C LEU A 128 -10.63 13.34 16.54
N THR A 129 -9.50 14.00 16.79
CA THR A 129 -9.43 15.23 17.57
C THR A 129 -10.22 16.35 16.89
N LEU A 130 -10.04 16.53 15.58
CA LEU A 130 -10.81 17.51 14.81
C LEU A 130 -12.31 17.25 14.87
N ILE A 131 -12.74 15.99 14.69
CA ILE A 131 -14.17 15.64 14.76
C ILE A 131 -14.75 15.95 16.14
N ARG A 132 -13.99 15.75 17.22
CA ARG A 132 -14.42 16.09 18.59
C ARG A 132 -14.56 17.60 18.83
N THR A 133 -13.92 18.44 18.03
CA THR A 133 -14.08 19.91 18.09
C THR A 133 -15.29 20.43 17.30
N LEU A 134 -15.99 19.56 16.56
CA LEU A 134 -17.17 19.96 15.81
C LEU A 134 -18.33 20.29 16.76
N PRO A 135 -19.24 21.21 16.39
CA PRO A 135 -20.37 21.61 17.24
C PRO A 135 -21.30 20.45 17.61
N GLU A 136 -21.45 19.49 16.71
CA GLU A 136 -22.25 18.28 16.88
C GLU A 136 -21.35 17.06 16.71
N SER A 137 -21.34 16.17 17.70
CA SER A 137 -20.59 14.92 17.62
C SER A 137 -21.31 13.94 16.67
N PRO A 138 -20.65 13.44 15.62
CA PRO A 138 -21.23 12.41 14.76
C PRO A 138 -21.08 11.00 15.36
N PHE A 139 -20.43 10.83 16.50
CA PHE A 139 -20.22 9.52 17.13
C PHE A 139 -21.39 9.13 18.02
N ALA A 140 -21.74 7.84 18.03
CA ALA A 140 -22.75 7.30 18.93
C ALA A 140 -22.27 7.27 20.39
N ASP A 141 -20.99 6.94 20.63
CA ASP A 141 -20.36 6.89 21.96
C ASP A 141 -18.97 7.54 21.96
N ASN A 142 -18.21 7.33 23.05
CA ASN A 142 -16.80 7.73 23.14
C ASN A 142 -15.94 6.96 22.12
N ALA A 143 -15.53 7.66 21.06
CA ALA A 143 -14.67 7.12 20.03
C ALA A 143 -13.19 7.07 20.45
N SER A 144 -12.49 5.98 20.16
CA SER A 144 -11.03 5.83 20.35
C SER A 144 -10.44 4.93 19.28
N ILE A 145 -9.14 5.02 19.01
CA ILE A 145 -8.49 4.18 17.99
C ILE A 145 -8.38 2.74 18.51
N ASP A 146 -9.08 1.83 17.86
CA ASP A 146 -9.10 0.39 18.09
C ASP A 146 -8.75 -0.39 16.80
N ARG A 147 -8.37 -1.67 16.92
CA ARG A 147 -8.12 -2.61 15.80
C ARG A 147 -7.21 -2.06 14.70
N PHE A 148 -6.24 -1.25 15.08
CA PHE A 148 -5.26 -0.69 14.17
C PHE A 148 -4.34 -1.79 13.64
N SER A 149 -4.30 -1.97 12.32
CA SER A 149 -3.56 -3.05 11.68
C SER A 149 -3.10 -2.71 10.26
N VAL A 150 -1.88 -3.12 9.93
CA VAL A 150 -1.34 -3.04 8.56
C VAL A 150 -1.91 -4.21 7.75
N GLN A 151 -2.59 -3.89 6.65
CA GLN A 151 -3.20 -4.88 5.76
C GLN A 151 -2.35 -5.20 4.54
N LEU A 152 -1.60 -4.22 4.06
CA LEU A 152 -0.77 -4.34 2.87
C LEU A 152 0.41 -3.39 2.95
N ILE A 153 1.60 -3.90 2.64
CA ILE A 153 2.80 -3.10 2.41
C ILE A 153 3.16 -3.21 0.93
N ASN A 154 3.32 -2.06 0.27
CA ASN A 154 3.88 -1.95 -1.07
C ASN A 154 5.30 -1.40 -0.96
N THR A 155 6.23 -2.10 -1.57
CA THR A 155 7.63 -1.69 -1.65
C THR A 155 8.10 -1.69 -3.09
N ASP A 156 9.11 -0.87 -3.35
CA ASP A 156 9.77 -0.83 -4.64
C ASP A 156 11.28 -0.68 -4.47
N TYR A 157 12.02 -1.23 -5.42
CA TYR A 157 13.46 -1.02 -5.59
C TYR A 157 13.82 -1.19 -7.06
N ALA A 158 15.05 -0.83 -7.43
CA ALA A 158 15.51 -0.94 -8.81
C ALA A 158 16.91 -1.55 -8.90
N LEU A 159 17.10 -2.34 -9.95
CA LEU A 159 18.40 -2.75 -10.44
C LEU A 159 18.88 -1.76 -11.50
N ASN A 160 20.18 -1.47 -11.54
CA ASN A 160 20.78 -0.62 -12.57
C ASN A 160 21.01 -1.35 -13.92
N LYS A 161 20.24 -2.41 -14.18
CA LYS A 161 20.30 -3.25 -15.38
C LYS A 161 18.90 -3.58 -15.88
N PHE A 162 18.78 -3.85 -17.17
CA PHE A 162 17.55 -4.41 -17.72
C PHE A 162 17.49 -5.92 -17.48
N ILE A 163 16.27 -6.43 -17.42
CA ILE A 163 15.98 -7.83 -17.08
C ILE A 163 15.42 -8.54 -18.32
N ASN A 164 16.01 -9.68 -18.67
CA ASN A 164 15.48 -10.60 -19.65
C ASN A 164 14.33 -11.39 -19.00
N GLN A 165 13.11 -10.92 -19.24
CA GLN A 165 11.90 -11.43 -18.59
C GLN A 165 11.61 -12.89 -18.97
N ASP A 166 11.86 -13.29 -20.22
CA ASP A 166 11.64 -14.66 -20.67
C ASP A 166 12.62 -15.63 -20.01
N ALA A 167 13.90 -15.26 -19.93
CA ALA A 167 14.92 -16.04 -19.23
C ALA A 167 14.61 -16.15 -17.74
N LEU A 168 14.27 -15.03 -17.09
CA LEU A 168 13.91 -15.01 -15.68
C LEU A 168 12.64 -15.82 -15.39
N HIS A 169 11.60 -15.71 -16.22
CA HIS A 169 10.37 -16.46 -16.06
C HIS A 169 10.61 -17.97 -16.09
N LYS A 170 11.37 -18.45 -17.09
CA LYS A 170 11.75 -19.88 -17.21
C LYS A 170 12.60 -20.32 -16.02
N LEU A 171 13.54 -19.49 -15.58
CA LEU A 171 14.40 -19.76 -14.43
C LEU A 171 13.58 -19.95 -13.14
N LEU A 172 12.66 -19.03 -12.85
CA LEU A 172 11.81 -19.07 -11.65
C LEU A 172 10.94 -20.32 -11.60
N ILE A 173 10.42 -20.79 -12.73
CA ILE A 173 9.62 -22.02 -12.82
C ILE A 173 10.53 -23.25 -12.67
N ASN A 174 11.57 -23.35 -13.51
CA ASN A 174 12.29 -24.60 -13.69
C ASN A 174 13.33 -24.86 -12.58
N GLU A 175 14.05 -23.84 -12.12
CA GLU A 175 15.08 -24.03 -11.08
C GLU A 175 14.54 -23.82 -9.66
N TYR A 176 13.58 -22.90 -9.50
CA TYR A 176 13.08 -22.50 -8.18
C TYR A 176 11.67 -23.01 -7.86
N ASN A 177 10.99 -23.65 -8.82
CA ASN A 177 9.62 -24.17 -8.66
C ASN A 177 8.62 -23.11 -8.18
N LEU A 178 8.85 -21.84 -8.53
CA LEU A 178 7.95 -20.75 -8.18
C LEU A 178 6.85 -20.61 -9.22
N PHE A 179 5.68 -20.20 -8.74
CA PHE A 179 4.67 -19.67 -9.64
C PHE A 179 5.20 -18.40 -10.31
N SER A 180 5.15 -18.35 -11.63
CA SER A 180 5.56 -17.20 -12.43
C SER A 180 4.62 -17.05 -13.62
N MET A 181 4.19 -15.83 -13.91
CA MET A 181 3.32 -15.49 -15.01
C MET A 181 3.96 -14.35 -15.82
N LEU A 182 4.05 -14.54 -17.14
CA LEU A 182 4.58 -13.56 -18.09
C LEU A 182 3.62 -13.44 -19.28
N GLU A 183 2.65 -12.54 -19.15
CA GLU A 183 1.66 -12.26 -20.20
C GLU A 183 1.84 -10.82 -20.69
N LYS A 184 2.76 -10.63 -21.66
CA LYS A 184 3.22 -9.29 -22.11
C LYS A 184 2.09 -8.40 -22.67
N THR A 185 0.97 -8.97 -23.09
CA THR A 185 -0.20 -8.25 -23.59
C THR A 185 -1.06 -7.64 -22.48
N ILE A 186 -1.05 -8.23 -21.28
CA ILE A 186 -1.90 -7.84 -20.15
C ILE A 186 -1.07 -7.17 -19.05
N TYR A 187 0.13 -7.66 -18.82
CA TYR A 187 1.01 -7.20 -17.76
C TYR A 187 2.47 -7.17 -18.20
N GLN A 188 3.11 -6.00 -18.12
CA GLN A 188 4.45 -5.77 -18.64
C GLN A 188 5.59 -6.34 -17.77
N GLY A 189 5.27 -6.95 -16.63
CA GLY A 189 6.24 -7.51 -15.69
C GLY A 189 6.17 -9.04 -15.62
N VAL A 190 7.23 -9.68 -15.13
CA VAL A 190 7.13 -11.05 -14.61
C VAL A 190 6.43 -10.97 -13.25
N ASN A 191 5.29 -11.62 -13.11
CA ASN A 191 4.51 -11.68 -11.87
C ASN A 191 4.75 -13.03 -11.21
N THR A 192 5.50 -13.05 -10.12
CA THR A 192 5.82 -14.27 -9.37
C THR A 192 5.30 -14.20 -7.94
N LYS A 193 4.98 -15.36 -7.36
CA LYS A 193 4.49 -15.48 -5.99
C LYS A 193 5.53 -16.15 -5.11
N PHE A 194 5.87 -15.48 -4.01
CA PHE A 194 6.72 -15.99 -2.95
C PHE A 194 5.86 -16.31 -1.73
N PHE A 195 5.94 -17.53 -1.21
CA PHE A 195 5.24 -17.94 -0.01
C PHE A 195 6.18 -17.88 1.18
N TYR A 196 5.90 -16.97 2.10
CA TYR A 196 6.63 -16.80 3.34
C TYR A 196 6.00 -17.66 4.45
N ASN A 197 6.85 -18.39 5.17
CA ASN A 197 6.51 -19.06 6.42
C ASN A 197 7.75 -19.17 7.31
N THR A 198 7.64 -18.88 8.60
CA THR A 198 8.70 -19.06 9.61
C THR A 198 9.25 -20.49 9.65
N LYS A 199 8.42 -21.50 9.38
CA LYS A 199 8.81 -22.91 9.34
C LYS A 199 9.59 -23.31 8.09
N ASN A 200 9.56 -22.49 7.05
CA ASN A 200 10.25 -22.74 5.79
C ASN A 200 10.89 -21.44 5.24
N PRO A 201 11.87 -20.88 5.96
CA PRO A 201 12.46 -19.61 5.58
C PRO A 201 13.22 -19.74 4.25
N GLY A 202 13.00 -18.78 3.36
CA GLY A 202 13.88 -18.57 2.20
C GLY A 202 13.71 -19.49 0.99
N LYS A 203 12.78 -20.46 0.97
CA LYS A 203 12.51 -21.26 -0.25
C LYS A 203 11.51 -20.60 -1.21
N GLY A 204 10.61 -19.79 -0.69
CA GLY A 204 9.58 -19.10 -1.48
C GLY A 204 8.42 -19.98 -1.99
N ILE A 205 8.44 -21.28 -1.72
CA ILE A 205 7.36 -22.22 -2.01
C ILE A 205 6.61 -22.59 -0.73
N CYS A 206 5.29 -22.80 -0.85
CA CYS A 206 4.48 -23.33 0.23
C CYS A 206 4.83 -24.81 0.46
N GLN A 207 5.02 -25.20 1.72
CA GLN A 207 5.31 -26.58 2.13
C GLN A 207 4.29 -27.10 3.16
N CYS A 208 3.10 -26.49 3.20
CA CYS A 208 2.02 -27.00 4.02
C CYS A 208 1.56 -28.36 3.49
N GLU A 209 1.28 -29.29 4.39
CA GLU A 209 0.73 -30.61 4.08
C GLU A 209 -0.66 -30.46 3.45
N ASN A 210 -1.45 -29.51 3.98
CA ASN A 210 -2.78 -29.21 3.51
C ASN A 210 -2.80 -28.00 2.57
N PHE A 211 -3.85 -27.91 1.76
CA PHE A 211 -4.04 -26.81 0.82
C PHE A 211 -4.00 -25.44 1.53
N CYS A 212 -2.98 -24.64 1.21
CA CYS A 212 -2.80 -23.30 1.76
C CYS A 212 -3.17 -22.22 0.74
N LYS A 213 -4.06 -21.29 1.13
CA LYS A 213 -4.47 -20.15 0.29
C LYS A 213 -3.42 -19.04 0.21
N GLY A 214 -2.41 -19.05 1.09
CA GLY A 214 -1.39 -18.00 1.14
C GLY A 214 -1.88 -16.68 1.74
N GLN A 215 -2.93 -16.70 2.57
CA GLN A 215 -3.53 -15.50 3.17
C GLN A 215 -3.27 -15.39 4.69
N GLY A 216 -2.50 -16.32 5.26
CA GLY A 216 -2.27 -16.43 6.69
C GLY A 216 -1.33 -15.38 7.26
N THR A 217 -0.87 -15.62 8.49
CA THR A 217 0.07 -14.75 9.23
C THR A 217 1.51 -14.89 8.75
N GLY A 218 1.84 -15.98 8.06
CA GLY A 218 3.22 -16.36 7.71
C GLY A 218 3.90 -17.20 8.79
N ASP A 219 3.14 -17.78 9.72
CA ASP A 219 3.68 -18.61 10.81
C ASP A 219 2.75 -19.79 11.09
N GLY A 220 3.25 -21.01 10.95
CA GLY A 220 2.49 -22.23 11.23
C GLY A 220 1.97 -22.97 9.99
N GLU A 221 1.29 -24.09 10.24
CA GLU A 221 0.77 -24.95 9.19
C GLU A 221 -0.50 -24.35 8.58
N GLY A 222 -0.63 -24.35 7.24
CA GLY A 222 -1.73 -23.68 6.52
C GLY A 222 -1.66 -22.14 6.50
N GLU A 223 -0.71 -21.54 7.22
CA GLU A 223 -0.66 -20.10 7.50
C GLU A 223 0.36 -19.34 6.63
N CYS A 224 0.82 -19.89 5.49
CA CYS A 224 1.76 -19.16 4.63
C CYS A 224 1.19 -17.79 4.21
N LYS A 225 2.09 -16.81 4.11
CA LYS A 225 1.78 -15.50 3.53
C LYS A 225 2.28 -15.43 2.10
N ARG A 226 1.38 -15.22 1.15
CA ARG A 226 1.70 -15.03 -0.26
C ARG A 226 2.06 -13.59 -0.55
N ILE A 227 3.29 -13.40 -1.01
CA ILE A 227 3.90 -12.15 -1.42
C ILE A 227 3.98 -12.16 -2.95
N THR A 228 3.65 -11.05 -3.57
CA THR A 228 3.76 -10.87 -5.02
C THR A 228 4.99 -10.04 -5.32
N MET A 229 5.85 -10.56 -6.20
CA MET A 229 6.97 -9.83 -6.77
C MET A 229 6.66 -9.55 -8.24
N SER A 230 6.67 -8.28 -8.61
CA SER A 230 6.43 -7.82 -9.97
C SER A 230 7.71 -7.23 -10.53
N ILE A 231 8.27 -7.87 -11.55
CA ILE A 231 9.63 -7.63 -12.03
C ILE A 231 9.56 -7.08 -13.46
N PHE A 232 9.88 -5.81 -13.62
CA PHE A 232 9.75 -5.12 -14.90
C PHE A 232 11.06 -5.17 -15.69
N ARG A 233 10.94 -5.15 -17.03
CA ARG A 233 12.08 -5.14 -17.96
C ARG A 233 13.13 -4.09 -17.63
N THR A 234 12.70 -2.92 -17.16
CA THR A 234 13.56 -1.78 -16.84
C THR A 234 14.42 -1.97 -15.59
N GLY A 235 14.36 -3.13 -14.92
CA GLY A 235 15.05 -3.37 -13.65
C GLY A 235 14.28 -2.87 -12.42
N ARG A 236 13.11 -2.24 -12.61
CA ARG A 236 12.23 -1.85 -11.50
C ARG A 236 11.49 -3.07 -10.98
N ILE A 237 11.37 -3.16 -9.66
CA ILE A 237 10.75 -4.30 -8.99
C ILE A 237 9.81 -3.79 -7.91
N ILE A 238 8.63 -4.37 -7.82
CA ILE A 238 7.64 -4.12 -6.76
C ILE A 238 7.46 -5.40 -5.96
N ILE A 239 7.56 -5.31 -4.64
CA ILE A 239 7.23 -6.41 -3.72
C ILE A 239 6.05 -5.97 -2.85
N THR A 240 4.97 -6.74 -2.89
CA THR A 240 3.69 -6.41 -2.22
C THR A 240 2.99 -7.66 -1.68
N GLY A 241 1.93 -7.48 -0.89
CA GLY A 241 1.10 -8.57 -0.36
C GLY A 241 1.42 -8.95 1.08
N ALA A 242 2.49 -8.38 1.65
CA ALA A 242 2.88 -8.60 3.05
C ALA A 242 2.11 -7.69 4.02
N ARG A 243 2.08 -8.11 5.29
CA ARG A 243 1.59 -7.30 6.43
C ARG A 243 2.72 -6.83 7.34
N GLU A 244 3.88 -7.49 7.28
CA GLU A 244 5.06 -7.16 8.07
C GLU A 244 6.28 -6.96 7.17
N ILE A 245 7.21 -6.10 7.59
CA ILE A 245 8.40 -5.79 6.79
C ILE A 245 9.31 -7.00 6.61
N LYS A 246 9.47 -7.84 7.64
CA LYS A 246 10.28 -9.08 7.62
C LYS A 246 9.90 -10.05 6.49
N GLN A 247 8.60 -10.05 6.14
CA GLN A 247 8.07 -10.88 5.07
C GLN A 247 8.56 -10.36 3.71
N ILE A 248 8.52 -9.04 3.51
CA ILE A 248 9.07 -8.38 2.31
C ILE A 248 10.57 -8.62 2.22
N GLU A 249 11.32 -8.43 3.31
CA GLU A 249 12.76 -8.62 3.36
C GLU A 249 13.16 -10.04 2.93
N SER A 250 12.41 -11.05 3.39
CA SER A 250 12.65 -12.44 2.97
C SER A 250 12.45 -12.67 1.46
N ALA A 251 11.43 -12.05 0.86
CA ALA A 251 11.21 -12.11 -0.58
C ALA A 251 12.27 -11.33 -1.36
N TYR A 252 12.67 -10.16 -0.86
CA TYR A 252 13.74 -9.33 -1.39
C TYR A 252 15.09 -10.06 -1.40
N ASP A 253 15.46 -10.68 -0.27
CA ASP A 253 16.70 -11.43 -0.12
C ASP A 253 16.73 -12.66 -1.02
N PHE A 254 15.61 -13.39 -1.09
CA PHE A 254 15.46 -14.50 -2.02
C PHE A 254 15.69 -14.05 -3.46
N LEU A 255 14.97 -13.03 -3.91
CA LEU A 255 15.01 -12.57 -5.29
C LEU A 255 16.41 -12.03 -5.67
N ASN A 256 17.07 -11.33 -4.76
CA ASN A 256 18.43 -10.86 -4.99
C ASN A 256 19.43 -12.01 -5.06
N LYS A 257 19.28 -13.08 -4.26
CA LYS A 257 20.11 -14.29 -4.42
C LYS A 257 19.93 -14.94 -5.80
N VAL A 258 18.71 -14.92 -6.34
CA VAL A 258 18.44 -15.37 -7.73
C VAL A 258 19.20 -14.51 -8.72
N PHE A 259 19.13 -13.19 -8.59
CA PHE A 259 19.87 -12.28 -9.47
C PHE A 259 21.38 -12.45 -9.33
N ASP A 260 21.92 -12.53 -8.12
CA ASP A 260 23.36 -12.71 -7.87
C ASP A 260 23.89 -13.98 -8.54
N LYS A 261 23.14 -15.08 -8.45
CA LYS A 261 23.49 -16.37 -9.08
C LYS A 261 23.38 -16.35 -10.60
N HIS A 262 22.35 -15.69 -11.16
CA HIS A 262 22.01 -15.80 -12.58
C HIS A 262 22.18 -14.50 -13.39
N HIS A 263 22.84 -13.49 -12.83
CA HIS A 263 22.92 -12.14 -13.42
C HIS A 263 23.44 -12.14 -14.88
N VAL A 264 24.38 -13.02 -15.23
CA VAL A 264 24.93 -13.13 -16.59
C VAL A 264 23.85 -13.52 -17.61
N THR A 265 22.88 -14.34 -17.21
CA THR A 265 21.81 -14.84 -18.09
C THR A 265 20.60 -13.92 -18.11
N VAL A 266 20.26 -13.34 -16.97
CA VAL A 266 18.99 -12.61 -16.79
C VAL A 266 19.14 -11.09 -16.83
N LEU A 267 20.34 -10.54 -16.69
CA LEU A 267 20.58 -9.10 -16.70
C LEU A 267 21.37 -8.68 -17.95
N TYR A 268 21.00 -7.54 -18.52
CA TYR A 268 21.71 -6.93 -19.63
C TYR A 268 21.80 -5.41 -19.46
N ALA A 269 22.73 -4.79 -20.18
CA ALA A 269 22.90 -3.35 -20.14
C ALA A 269 21.62 -2.66 -20.66
N PRO A 270 21.19 -1.55 -20.05
CA PRO A 270 20.18 -0.69 -20.68
C PRO A 270 20.66 -0.32 -22.08
N ASN A 271 19.75 -0.36 -23.06
CA ASN A 271 20.08 0.19 -24.38
C ASN A 271 20.35 1.69 -24.17
N THR A 272 21.60 2.11 -24.29
CA THR A 272 21.93 3.53 -24.43
C THR A 272 21.32 3.98 -25.75
N ALA A 273 20.28 4.80 -25.66
CA ALA A 273 19.82 5.61 -26.79
C ALA A 273 20.87 6.67 -27.11
#